data_AF-A0A942BGS4-F1
#
_entry.id   AF-A0A942BGS4-F1
#
_cell.length_a   1.000
_cell.length_b   1.000
_cell.length_c   1.000
_cell.angle_alpha   90.00
_cell.angle_beta   90.00
_cell.angle_gamma   90.00
#
_symmetry.space_group_name_H-M   'P 1'
#
loop_
_entity.id
_entity.type
_entity.pdbx_description
1 polymer ?
#
loop_
_entity_poly.entity_id
_entity_poly.type
_entity_poly.pdbx_seq_one_letter_code
_entity_poly.pdbx_strand_id
1 'polypeptide(L)'
;MAGKKRAIFEDLLAGRDPSEGSFPAELLKEARASGVAPQMGTTRFAPDSVALEYVYPGRQGETMVITVTIPTDERIVFLPVPHWVVESIWQGEIDGTYCFESEAAAMTKEFLAQLEPGPNKEIFGKKPAPTGRS
;
A
#
# COMPACT_ATOMS: atom_id res chain seq x y z
N MET A 1 -5.08 2.85 4.15
CA MET A 1 -4.72 3.63 2.93
C MET A 1 -5.69 3.47 1.77
N ALA A 2 -6.20 2.26 1.46
CA ALA A 2 -7.17 2.06 0.37
C ALA A 2 -8.44 2.94 0.50
N GLY A 3 -8.94 3.15 1.72
CA GLY A 3 -10.08 4.05 1.99
C GLY A 3 -9.81 5.51 1.62
N LYS A 4 -8.66 6.07 2.00
CA LYS A 4 -8.28 7.45 1.66
C LYS A 4 -8.14 7.66 0.16
N LYS A 5 -7.49 6.71 -0.54
CA LYS A 5 -7.34 6.75 -2.00
C LYS A 5 -8.67 6.78 -2.72
N ARG A 6 -9.64 6.00 -2.24
CA ARG A 6 -11.00 5.97 -2.76
C ARG A 6 -11.77 7.26 -2.47
N ALA A 7 -11.71 7.78 -1.25
CA ALA A 7 -12.40 9.02 -0.88
C ALA A 7 -11.94 10.20 -1.76
N ILE A 8 -10.63 10.38 -1.93
CA ILE A 8 -10.08 11.42 -2.82
C ILE A 8 -10.49 11.17 -4.28
N PHE A 9 -10.53 9.92 -4.73
CA PHE A 9 -11.03 9.61 -6.07
C PHE A 9 -12.48 10.05 -6.28
N GLU A 10 -13.33 9.83 -5.28
CA GLU A 10 -14.74 10.25 -5.29
C GLU A 10 -14.87 11.79 -5.30
N ASP A 11 -13.99 12.51 -4.60
CA ASP A 11 -13.90 13.97 -4.70
C ASP A 11 -13.54 14.43 -6.12
N LEU A 12 -12.50 13.83 -6.70
CA LEU A 12 -12.04 14.17 -8.05
C LEU A 12 -13.08 13.86 -9.13
N LEU A 13 -13.79 12.73 -9.02
CA LEU A 13 -14.90 12.38 -9.91
C LEU A 13 -16.06 13.38 -9.83
N ALA A 14 -16.31 13.93 -8.64
CA ALA A 14 -17.34 14.95 -8.44
C ALA A 14 -16.86 16.37 -8.81
N GLY A 15 -15.64 16.52 -9.34
CA GLY A 15 -15.05 17.81 -9.69
C GLY A 15 -14.64 18.66 -8.48
N ARG A 16 -14.60 18.07 -7.28
CA ARG A 16 -14.12 18.72 -6.04
C ARG A 16 -12.63 18.50 -5.86
N ASP A 17 -12.01 19.41 -5.13
CA ASP A 17 -10.62 19.29 -4.72
C ASP A 17 -10.45 18.15 -3.69
N PRO A 18 -9.28 17.49 -3.65
CA PRO A 18 -8.97 16.50 -2.63
C PRO A 18 -9.28 17.01 -1.22
N SER A 19 -10.05 16.24 -0.45
CA SER A 19 -10.41 16.57 0.93
C SER A 19 -9.23 16.53 1.91
N GLU A 20 -8.12 15.90 1.53
CA GLU A 20 -6.91 15.76 2.35
C GLU A 20 -5.67 15.80 1.46
N GLY A 21 -4.55 16.26 2.04
CA GLY A 21 -3.23 16.24 1.42
C GLY A 21 -2.92 17.48 0.59
N SER A 22 -1.69 17.53 0.09
CA SER A 22 -1.20 18.59 -0.80
C SER A 22 -1.22 18.10 -2.25
N PHE A 23 -1.64 18.95 -3.17
CA PHE A 23 -1.70 18.66 -4.60
C PHE A 23 -1.43 19.92 -5.43
N PRO A 24 -0.95 19.78 -6.67
CA PRO A 24 -0.73 20.91 -7.56
C PRO A 24 -2.06 21.45 -8.11
N ALA A 25 -2.60 22.51 -7.49
CA ALA A 25 -3.93 23.05 -7.82
C ALA A 25 -4.08 23.49 -9.28
N GLU A 26 -3.06 24.14 -9.85
CA GLU A 26 -3.10 24.58 -11.25
C GLU A 26 -3.10 23.39 -12.22
N LEU A 27 -2.27 22.38 -11.95
CA LEU A 27 -2.25 21.15 -12.74
C LEU A 27 -3.58 20.40 -12.67
N LEU A 28 -4.25 20.42 -11.51
CA LEU A 28 -5.56 19.80 -11.34
C LEU A 28 -6.65 20.53 -12.14
N LYS A 29 -6.61 21.87 -12.20
CA LYS A 29 -7.52 22.66 -13.05
C LYS A 29 -7.33 22.31 -14.52
N GLU A 30 -6.09 22.25 -14.98
CA GLU A 30 -5.74 21.85 -16.36
C GLU A 30 -6.20 20.42 -16.66
N ALA A 31 -5.94 19.48 -15.76
CA ALA A 31 -6.35 18.09 -15.90
C ALA A 31 -7.87 17.93 -16.01
N ARG A 32 -8.64 18.69 -15.22
CA ARG A 32 -10.11 18.73 -15.33
C ARG A 32 -10.59 19.35 -16.64
N ALA A 33 -9.88 20.33 -17.20
CA ALA A 33 -10.21 20.94 -18.47
C ALA A 33 -10.14 19.96 -19.66
N SER A 34 -9.40 18.84 -19.53
CA SER A 34 -9.41 17.75 -20.53
C SER A 34 -10.81 17.15 -20.75
N GLY A 35 -11.71 17.28 -19.77
CA GLY A 35 -13.08 16.76 -19.81
C GLY A 35 -13.17 15.25 -19.81
N VAL A 36 -12.11 14.54 -19.39
CA VAL A 36 -12.09 13.09 -19.23
C VAL A 36 -12.01 12.76 -17.74
N ALA A 37 -12.75 11.74 -17.32
CA ALA A 37 -12.77 11.32 -15.93
C ALA A 37 -11.41 10.75 -15.49
N PRO A 38 -10.96 11.03 -14.26
CA PRO A 38 -9.73 10.46 -13.72
C PRO A 38 -9.83 8.95 -13.56
N GLN A 39 -8.68 8.30 -13.54
CA GLN A 39 -8.47 6.90 -13.19
C GLN A 39 -7.57 6.79 -11.96
N MET A 40 -7.72 5.72 -11.18
CA MET A 40 -6.80 5.46 -10.07
C MET A 40 -5.43 5.03 -10.62
N GLY A 41 -4.39 5.76 -10.24
CA GLY A 41 -3.00 5.43 -10.54
C GLY A 41 -2.33 4.61 -9.44
N THR A 42 -1.01 4.73 -9.34
CA THR A 42 -0.19 4.00 -8.36
C THR A 42 -0.30 4.63 -6.96
N THR A 43 0.05 3.85 -5.93
CA THR A 43 0.32 4.37 -4.59
C THR A 43 1.81 4.22 -4.32
N ARG A 44 2.47 5.31 -3.94
CA ARG A 44 3.88 5.32 -3.56
C ARG A 44 4.01 5.67 -2.08
N PHE A 45 4.89 4.96 -1.39
CA PHE A 45 5.16 5.17 0.02
C PHE A 45 6.53 5.84 0.17
N ALA A 46 6.58 6.86 1.00
CA ALA A 46 7.79 7.47 1.52
C ALA A 46 7.79 7.34 3.05
N PRO A 47 8.93 7.50 3.73
CA PRO A 47 8.99 7.33 5.18
C PRO A 47 8.01 8.21 5.97
N ASP A 48 7.64 9.38 5.47
CA ASP A 48 6.82 10.38 6.16
C ASP A 48 5.51 10.71 5.44
N SER A 49 5.23 10.02 4.33
CA SER A 49 4.11 10.39 3.46
C SER A 49 3.67 9.27 2.52
N VAL A 50 2.44 9.38 2.05
CA VAL A 50 1.87 8.53 1.00
C VAL A 50 1.49 9.40 -0.18
N ALA A 51 2.04 9.08 -1.35
CA ALA A 51 1.68 9.72 -2.61
C ALA A 51 0.65 8.85 -3.35
N LEU A 52 -0.50 9.45 -3.64
CA LEU A 52 -1.61 8.83 -4.35
C LEU A 52 -1.74 9.45 -5.73
N GLU A 53 -1.60 8.63 -6.77
CA GLU A 53 -1.69 9.11 -8.14
C GLU A 53 -3.09 8.93 -8.72
N TYR A 54 -3.50 9.93 -9.49
CA TYR A 54 -4.73 9.96 -10.26
C TYR A 54 -4.42 10.37 -11.69
N VAL A 55 -4.79 9.51 -12.63
CA VAL A 55 -4.41 9.63 -14.03
C VAL A 55 -5.57 10.26 -14.79
N TYR A 56 -5.33 11.39 -15.43
CA TYR A 56 -6.26 12.04 -16.35
C TYR A 56 -5.81 11.76 -17.78
N PRO A 57 -6.49 10.86 -18.51
CA PRO A 57 -6.18 10.61 -19.90
C PRO A 57 -6.67 11.79 -20.74
N GLY A 58 -5.77 12.42 -21.49
CA GLY A 58 -6.07 13.50 -22.41
C GLY A 58 -6.65 12.98 -23.73
N ARG A 59 -7.44 13.81 -24.40
CA ARG A 59 -8.13 13.46 -25.66
C ARG A 59 -7.20 13.23 -26.85
N GLN A 60 -5.97 13.74 -26.79
CA GLN A 60 -4.95 13.61 -27.85
C GLN A 60 -3.77 12.72 -27.44
N GLY A 61 -3.96 11.85 -26.43
CA GLY A 61 -2.92 10.92 -25.97
C GLY A 61 -1.97 11.49 -24.92
N GLU A 62 -2.03 12.79 -24.62
CA GLU A 62 -1.38 13.38 -23.46
C GLU A 62 -1.96 12.78 -22.17
N THR A 63 -1.14 12.48 -21.18
CA THR A 63 -1.62 11.95 -19.89
C THR A 63 -1.09 12.84 -18.78
N MET A 64 -2.00 13.33 -17.95
CA MET A 64 -1.65 14.13 -16.77
C MET A 64 -1.79 13.27 -15.53
N VAL A 65 -0.78 13.28 -14.66
CA VAL A 65 -0.83 12.56 -13.39
C VAL A 65 -0.91 13.59 -12.26
N ILE A 66 -2.03 13.59 -11.55
CA ILE A 66 -2.20 14.36 -10.33
C ILE A 66 -1.75 13.50 -9.15
N THR A 67 -0.73 13.97 -8.45
CA THR A 67 -0.26 13.32 -7.22
C THR A 67 -0.81 14.09 -6.03
N VAL A 68 -1.52 13.38 -5.15
CA VAL A 68 -1.96 13.88 -3.85
C VAL A 68 -1.05 13.29 -2.78
N THR A 69 -0.31 14.14 -2.09
CA THR A 69 0.61 13.72 -1.03
C THR A 69 -0.05 13.90 0.33
N ILE A 70 -0.13 12.82 1.09
CA ILE A 70 -0.71 12.79 2.43
C ILE A 70 0.43 12.57 3.42
N PRO A 71 0.71 13.51 4.34
CA PRO A 71 1.67 13.27 5.41
C PRO A 71 1.15 12.18 6.34
N THR A 72 2.07 11.43 6.94
CA THR A 72 1.72 10.44 7.96
C THR A 72 2.24 10.88 9.32
N ASP A 73 1.42 10.71 10.36
CA ASP A 73 1.80 11.01 11.75
C ASP A 73 2.87 10.04 12.28
N GLU A 74 2.96 8.88 11.63
CA GLU A 74 3.89 7.82 11.94
C GLU A 74 4.73 7.47 10.71
N ARG A 75 5.99 7.10 10.97
CA ARG A 75 6.92 6.68 9.93
C ARG A 75 6.46 5.39 9.27
N ILE A 76 6.52 5.35 7.94
CA ILE A 76 6.33 4.14 7.14
C ILE A 76 7.69 3.46 6.97
N VAL A 77 7.70 2.15 7.18
CA VAL A 77 8.87 1.28 6.98
C VAL A 77 8.56 0.17 5.99
N PHE A 78 9.60 -0.34 5.34
CA PHE A 78 9.50 -1.52 4.49
C PHE A 78 10.02 -2.75 5.26
N LEU A 79 9.16 -3.75 5.43
CA LEU A 79 9.53 -5.05 5.98
C LEU A 79 9.82 -6.01 4.83
N PRO A 80 11.09 -6.38 4.59
CA PRO A 80 11.45 -7.32 3.54
C PRO A 80 10.96 -8.72 3.90
N VAL A 81 10.70 -9.53 2.88
CA VAL A 81 10.46 -10.96 3.09
C VAL A 81 11.75 -11.62 3.61
N PRO A 82 11.71 -12.35 4.74
CA PRO A 82 12.90 -13.03 5.25
C PRO A 82 13.42 -14.10 4.28
N HIS A 83 14.74 -14.26 4.20
CA HIS A 83 15.39 -15.18 3.25
C HIS A 83 14.88 -16.63 3.34
N TRP A 84 14.54 -17.12 4.53
CA TRP A 84 14.01 -18.48 4.72
C TRP A 84 12.59 -18.68 4.14
N VAL A 85 11.87 -17.60 3.85
CA VAL A 85 10.58 -17.64 3.15
C VAL A 85 10.79 -17.65 1.63
N VAL A 86 11.85 -17.01 1.13
CA VAL A 86 12.15 -16.85 -0.30
C VAL A 86 12.29 -18.20 -1.02
N GLU A 87 12.83 -19.22 -0.37
CA GLU A 87 12.97 -20.56 -0.97
C GLU A 87 11.64 -21.30 -1.15
N SER A 88 10.58 -20.88 -0.45
CA SER A 88 9.27 -21.56 -0.46
C SER A 88 8.24 -20.95 -1.42
N ILE A 89 8.52 -19.78 -2.00
CA ILE A 89 7.61 -19.07 -2.92
C ILE A 89 8.04 -19.34 -4.36
N TRP A 90 7.53 -20.43 -4.92
CA TRP A 90 7.50 -20.61 -6.37
C TRP A 90 6.22 -19.95 -6.88
N GLN A 91 6.36 -18.87 -7.68
CA GLN A 91 5.31 -17.96 -8.20
C GLN A 91 5.01 -16.74 -7.32
N GLY A 92 5.80 -15.68 -7.48
CA GLY A 92 5.42 -14.32 -7.10
C GLY A 92 6.61 -13.45 -6.70
N GLU A 93 6.72 -12.27 -7.33
CA GLU A 93 7.61 -11.18 -6.91
C GLU A 93 7.05 -10.58 -5.60
N ILE A 94 7.28 -11.24 -4.47
CA ILE A 94 6.94 -10.70 -3.15
C ILE A 94 8.24 -10.21 -2.51
N ASP A 95 8.55 -8.92 -2.69
CA ASP A 95 9.75 -8.31 -2.13
C ASP A 95 9.60 -7.91 -0.65
N GLY A 96 8.36 -7.71 -0.19
CA GLY A 96 8.05 -7.30 1.18
C GLY A 96 6.76 -6.50 1.28
N THR A 97 6.60 -5.77 2.38
CA THR A 97 5.42 -4.93 2.63
C THR A 97 5.79 -3.59 3.26
N TYR A 98 5.04 -2.54 2.91
CA TYR A 98 5.10 -1.26 3.60
C TYR A 98 4.08 -1.26 4.75
N CYS A 99 4.50 -0.84 5.93
CA CYS A 99 3.64 -0.71 7.11
C CYS A 99 4.13 0.42 8.01
N PHE A 100 3.33 0.80 9.00
CA PHE A 100 3.79 1.78 9.98
C PHE A 100 4.82 1.19 10.94
N GLU A 101 5.68 2.04 11.50
CA GLU A 101 6.77 1.62 12.38
C GLU A 101 6.28 0.85 13.61
N SER A 102 5.19 1.26 14.24
CA SER A 102 4.58 0.60 15.41
C SER A 102 4.01 -0.76 15.05
N GLU A 103 3.37 -0.89 13.89
CA GLU A 103 2.90 -2.15 13.35
C GLU A 103 4.09 -3.09 13.11
N ALA A 104 5.15 -2.59 12.48
CA ALA A 104 6.36 -3.36 12.24
C ALA A 104 7.03 -3.82 13.55
N ALA A 105 7.10 -2.93 14.54
CA ALA A 105 7.64 -3.25 15.86
C ALA A 105 6.80 -4.31 16.58
N ALA A 106 5.46 -4.21 16.50
CA ALA A 106 4.55 -5.19 17.07
C ALA A 106 4.70 -6.57 16.42
N MET A 107 4.72 -6.64 15.08
CA MET A 107 4.92 -7.88 14.33
C MET A 107 6.27 -8.52 14.66
N THR A 108 7.34 -7.71 14.72
CA THR A 108 8.68 -8.20 15.05
C THR A 108 8.73 -8.74 16.48
N LYS A 109 8.11 -8.05 17.43
CA LYS A 109 8.05 -8.49 18.83
C LYS A 109 7.29 -9.81 18.97
N GLU A 110 6.17 -9.96 18.28
CA GLU A 110 5.39 -11.20 18.28
C GLU A 110 6.19 -12.36 17.69
N PHE A 111 6.85 -12.13 16.54
CA PHE A 111 7.71 -13.13 15.92
C PHE A 111 8.84 -13.57 16.85
N LEU A 112 9.54 -12.62 17.49
CA LEU A 112 10.60 -12.92 18.47
C LEU A 112 10.09 -13.78 19.61
N ALA A 113 8.89 -13.50 20.14
CA ALA A 113 8.30 -14.31 21.21
C ALA A 113 8.02 -15.76 20.77
N GLN A 114 7.72 -16.00 19.48
CA GLN A 114 7.51 -17.35 18.96
C GLN A 114 8.82 -18.14 18.80
N LEU A 115 9.97 -17.47 18.75
CA LEU A 115 11.27 -18.13 18.68
C LEU A 115 11.76 -18.63 20.04
N GLU A 116 11.16 -18.17 21.14
CA GLU A 116 11.51 -18.60 22.49
C GLU A 116 11.30 -20.13 22.65
N PRO A 117 12.16 -20.84 23.40
CA PRO A 117 12.15 -22.31 23.44
C PRO A 117 10.80 -22.94 23.80
N GLY A 118 10.02 -22.29 24.67
CA GLY A 118 8.69 -22.75 25.07
C GLY A 118 7.68 -22.68 23.91
N PRO A 119 7.30 -21.48 23.47
CA PRO A 119 6.40 -21.28 22.33
C PRO A 119 6.86 -22.02 21.07
N ASN A 120 8.15 -21.97 20.74
CA ASN A 120 8.69 -22.60 19.54
C ASN A 120 8.49 -24.12 19.56
N LYS A 121 8.63 -24.77 20.74
CA LYS A 121 8.45 -26.22 20.88
C LYS A 121 7.04 -26.67 20.49
N GLU A 122 6.02 -25.84 20.65
CA GLU A 122 4.64 -26.14 20.26
C GLU A 122 4.49 -26.31 18.74
N ILE A 123 5.36 -25.66 17.95
CA ILE A 123 5.37 -25.70 16.48
C ILE A 123 5.90 -27.05 15.96
N PHE A 124 6.75 -27.73 16.72
CA PHE A 124 7.37 -29.02 16.36
C PHE A 124 6.50 -30.26 16.69
N GLY A 125 5.23 -30.07 17.08
CA GLY A 125 4.29 -31.17 17.37
C GLY A 125 3.80 -31.95 16.14
N LYS A 126 3.10 -33.08 16.36
CA LYS A 126 2.46 -33.85 15.28
C LYS A 126 1.44 -32.98 14.55
N LYS A 127 1.80 -32.48 13.37
CA LYS A 127 0.82 -31.89 12.44
C LYS A 127 -0.19 -32.98 12.07
N PRO A 128 -1.50 -32.81 12.30
CA PRO A 128 -2.48 -33.75 11.81
C PRO A 128 -2.32 -33.87 10.29
N ALA A 129 -2.38 -35.10 9.77
CA ALA A 129 -2.31 -35.32 8.34
C ALA A 129 -3.39 -34.46 7.66
N PRO A 130 -3.08 -33.78 6.54
CA PRO A 130 -4.10 -33.07 5.79
C PRO A 130 -5.17 -34.09 5.41
N THR A 131 -6.38 -33.95 5.96
CA THR A 131 -7.52 -34.77 5.58
C THR A 131 -7.91 -34.36 4.17
N GLY A 132 -7.27 -34.97 3.18
CA GLY A 132 -7.71 -34.90 1.80
C GLY A 132 -9.15 -35.40 1.74
N ARG A 133 -10.07 -34.52 1.35
CA ARG A 133 -11.38 -34.95 0.88
C ARG A 133 -11.19 -35.46 -0.55
N SER A 134 -11.26 -36.78 -0.68
CA SER A 134 -11.52 -37.49 -1.93
C SER A 134 -12.87 -37.13 -2.51
#